data_AF-A0A8C6T7X0-F1
#
_entry.id   AF-A0A8C6T7X0-F1
#
_cell.length_a   1.000
_cell.length_b   1.000
_cell.length_c   1.000
_cell.angle_alpha   90.00
_cell.angle_beta   90.00
_cell.angle_gamma   90.00
#
_symmetry.space_group_name_H-M   'P 1'
#
loop_
_entity.id
_entity.type
_entity.pdbx_description
1 polymer ?
#
loop_
_entity_poly.entity_id
_entity_poly.type
_entity_poly.pdbx_seq_one_letter_code
_entity_poly.pdbx_strand_id
1 'polypeptide(L)'
;VTAACLFLRPFITFLLPFRSPVRNVVLGGLLQYERRDIKFFKQTTQKIFEVFPAYPPVPEPGLEGCRTCAVVGNSINLNKSHYGKLIDHHTFVFRINAGKTKGFEEDVGNRTTHRVMYPESATNLDNSTHLVLFPFKIRDLQWLVNAFTTDNNVMVVNPAFMRYVHQSWLKKKGQYPSTGFMVVILALHLCDEVRCRIKNSGPVEQLR
;
A
#
# COMPACT_ATOMS: atom_id res chain seq x y z
N VAL A 1 -12.45 -13.23 -15.45
CA VAL A 1 -12.59 -12.59 -14.12
C VAL A 1 -13.41 -11.29 -14.16
N THR A 2 -13.90 -10.86 -15.32
CA THR A 2 -14.78 -9.68 -15.56
C THR A 2 -16.10 -9.64 -14.78
N ALA A 3 -16.61 -10.79 -14.32
CA ALA A 3 -17.83 -10.82 -13.51
C ALA A 3 -17.59 -10.42 -12.04
N ALA A 4 -16.34 -10.33 -11.57
CA ALA A 4 -16.06 -10.05 -10.16
C ALA A 4 -16.17 -8.55 -9.81
N CYS A 5 -15.76 -7.64 -10.69
CA CYS A 5 -15.70 -6.20 -10.35
C CYS A 5 -17.06 -5.51 -10.19
N LEU A 6 -18.07 -5.91 -10.98
CA LEU A 6 -19.44 -5.38 -10.80
C LEU A 6 -20.07 -5.82 -9.48
N PHE A 7 -19.70 -6.99 -8.95
CA PHE A 7 -20.20 -7.50 -7.67
C PHE A 7 -19.42 -7.01 -6.44
N LEU A 8 -18.24 -6.39 -6.62
CA LEU A 8 -17.36 -5.99 -5.50
C LEU A 8 -17.52 -4.52 -5.06
N ARG A 9 -18.05 -3.64 -5.91
CA ARG A 9 -18.26 -2.22 -5.56
C ARG A 9 -19.07 -1.97 -4.27
N PRO A 10 -20.16 -2.71 -3.98
CA PRO A 10 -20.90 -2.51 -2.72
C PRO A 10 -20.19 -3.10 -1.48
N PHE A 11 -19.18 -3.96 -1.63
CA PHE A 11 -18.41 -4.53 -0.52
C PHE A 11 -17.16 -3.70 -0.15
N ILE A 12 -16.64 -2.89 -1.08
CA ILE A 12 -15.39 -2.12 -0.94
C ILE A 12 -15.60 -0.80 -0.16
N THR A 13 -16.82 -0.27 -0.10
CA THR A 13 -17.08 1.12 0.32
C THR A 13 -17.07 1.37 1.83
N PHE A 14 -17.11 0.33 2.67
CA PHE A 14 -17.30 0.49 4.12
C PHE A 14 -16.01 0.57 4.95
N LEU A 15 -14.84 0.24 4.40
CA LEU A 15 -13.58 0.24 5.12
C LEU A 15 -12.59 1.20 4.45
N LEU A 16 -12.34 2.33 5.10
CA LEU A 16 -11.36 3.30 4.64
C LEU A 16 -9.95 2.83 5.02
N PRO A 17 -9.05 2.58 4.05
CA PRO A 17 -7.75 1.95 4.30
C PRO A 17 -6.83 2.72 5.25
N PHE A 18 -7.00 4.05 5.32
CA PHE A 18 -6.20 4.94 6.17
C PHE A 18 -7.00 5.54 7.34
N ARG A 19 -8.33 5.40 7.36
CA ARG A 19 -9.15 5.93 8.47
C ARG A 19 -9.17 4.91 9.60
N SER A 20 -8.58 5.26 10.74
CA SER A 20 -8.75 4.48 11.97
C SER A 20 -9.70 5.23 12.91
N PRO A 21 -10.73 4.57 13.48
CA PRO A 21 -11.35 5.10 14.68
C PRO A 21 -10.28 5.13 15.78
N VAL A 22 -10.11 6.31 16.38
CA VAL A 22 -9.09 6.78 17.37
C VAL A 22 -8.85 5.87 18.59
N ARG A 23 -9.52 4.70 18.68
CA ARG A 23 -9.42 3.75 19.81
C ARG A 23 -9.07 2.29 19.43
N ASN A 24 -9.00 1.93 18.15
CA ASN A 24 -9.06 0.52 17.73
C ASN A 24 -7.83 -0.05 17.02
N VAL A 25 -6.66 0.59 17.07
CA VAL A 25 -5.41 -0.19 16.92
C VAL A 25 -5.30 -1.04 18.20
N VAL A 26 -6.09 -2.10 18.30
CA VAL A 26 -6.02 -3.05 19.42
C VAL A 26 -4.78 -3.91 19.20
N LEU A 27 -4.14 -4.38 20.28
CA LEU A 27 -3.04 -5.35 20.22
C LEU A 27 -3.32 -6.52 19.24
N GLY A 28 -4.59 -6.92 19.09
CA GLY A 28 -5.06 -7.99 18.19
C GLY A 28 -5.35 -7.57 16.74
N GLY A 29 -5.04 -6.34 16.35
CA GLY A 29 -5.14 -5.87 14.96
C GLY A 29 -3.87 -6.10 14.14
N LEU A 30 -2.71 -6.17 14.79
CA LEU A 30 -1.43 -6.46 14.14
C LEU A 30 -1.33 -7.95 13.80
N LEU A 31 -0.72 -8.27 12.65
CA LEU A 31 -0.67 -9.65 12.14
C LEU A 31 0.51 -10.45 12.70
N GLN A 32 1.57 -9.80 13.16
CA GLN A 32 2.70 -10.45 13.80
C GLN A 32 2.67 -10.21 15.31
N TYR A 33 2.64 -11.29 16.08
CA TYR A 33 2.65 -11.25 17.53
C TYR A 33 4.05 -10.85 18.05
N GLU A 34 4.12 -9.78 18.84
CA GLU A 34 5.31 -9.42 19.61
C GLU A 34 5.02 -9.46 21.11
N ARG A 35 5.90 -10.09 21.88
CA ARG A 35 5.82 -10.15 23.34
C ARG A 35 6.24 -8.80 23.93
N ARG A 36 5.31 -7.87 24.08
CA ARG A 36 5.53 -6.52 24.64
C ARG A 36 4.38 -6.12 25.57
N ASP A 37 4.68 -5.19 26.48
CA ASP A 37 3.69 -4.62 27.39
C ASP A 37 2.66 -3.77 26.61
N ILE A 38 1.40 -3.87 27.01
CA ILE A 38 0.29 -3.03 26.55
C ILE A 38 0.62 -1.54 26.71
N LYS A 39 1.35 -1.17 27.79
CA LYS A 39 1.79 0.21 28.02
C LYS A 39 2.66 0.74 26.88
N PHE A 40 3.63 -0.06 26.44
CA PHE A 40 4.53 0.27 25.35
C PHE A 40 3.81 0.44 24.02
N PHE A 41 2.83 -0.44 23.77
CA PHE A 41 1.99 -0.34 22.59
C PHE A 41 1.20 0.98 22.58
N LYS A 42 0.49 1.30 23.67
CA LYS A 42 -0.29 2.55 23.79
C LYS A 42 0.57 3.79 23.57
N GLN A 43 1.76 3.84 24.19
CA GLN A 43 2.70 4.94 24.04
C GLN A 43 3.17 5.10 22.59
N THR A 44 3.51 4.00 21.91
CA THR A 44 3.97 4.05 20.52
C THR A 44 2.86 4.51 19.59
N THR A 45 1.64 3.97 19.74
CA THR A 45 0.50 4.38 18.92
C THR A 45 0.12 5.85 19.14
N GLN A 46 0.22 6.34 20.38
CA GLN A 46 -0.06 7.74 20.68
C GLN A 46 0.93 8.67 19.99
N LYS A 47 2.24 8.36 20.05
CA LYS A 47 3.28 9.13 19.37
C LYS A 47 3.07 9.20 17.85
N ILE A 48 2.61 8.11 17.23
CA ILE A 48 2.28 8.12 15.79
C ILE A 48 1.23 9.17 15.47
N PHE A 49 0.17 9.29 16.27
CA PHE A 49 -0.89 10.28 16.05
C PHE A 49 -0.47 11.71 16.39
N GLU A 50 0.54 11.90 17.24
CA GLU A 50 1.13 13.20 17.52
C GLU A 50 2.01 13.70 16.36
N VAL A 51 2.68 12.78 15.65
CA VAL A 51 3.65 13.10 14.59
C VAL A 51 3.02 13.12 13.19
N PHE A 52 2.09 12.20 12.91
CA PHE A 52 1.54 12.00 11.57
C PHE A 52 0.04 12.31 11.54
N PRO A 53 -0.48 12.83 10.40
CA PRO A 53 -1.90 13.10 10.27
C PRO A 53 -2.71 11.81 10.38
N ALA A 54 -3.74 11.82 11.23
CA ALA A 54 -4.68 10.70 11.36
C ALA A 54 -5.42 10.39 10.04
N TYR A 55 -5.52 11.41 9.16
CA TYR A 55 -6.08 11.32 7.82
C TYR A 55 -5.10 11.96 6.85
N PRO A 56 -4.21 11.18 6.21
CA PRO A 56 -3.36 11.74 5.16
C PRO A 56 -4.27 12.28 4.05
N PRO A 57 -3.91 13.41 3.41
CA PRO A 57 -4.66 13.95 2.29
C PRO A 57 -4.50 13.00 1.11
N VAL A 58 -5.30 11.95 1.07
CA VAL A 58 -5.58 11.25 -0.18
C VAL A 58 -6.48 12.21 -0.94
N PRO A 59 -6.08 12.71 -2.12
CA PRO A 59 -6.95 13.55 -2.92
C PRO A 59 -8.28 12.83 -3.08
N GLU A 60 -9.36 13.44 -2.61
CA GLU A 60 -10.70 12.92 -2.87
C GLU A 60 -10.82 12.72 -4.39
N PRO A 61 -11.54 11.69 -4.87
CA PRO A 61 -11.83 11.57 -6.30
C PRO A 61 -12.42 12.89 -6.77
N GLY A 62 -11.58 13.70 -7.42
CA GLY A 62 -11.97 15.03 -7.87
C GLY A 62 -13.02 14.90 -8.96
N LEU A 63 -13.86 15.93 -9.08
CA LEU A 63 -14.82 16.09 -10.16
C LEU A 63 -14.15 16.15 -11.57
N GLU A 64 -12.82 16.16 -11.66
CA GLU A 64 -12.03 16.38 -12.89
C GLU A 64 -11.01 15.26 -13.20
N GLY A 65 -11.40 13.98 -13.14
CA GLY A 65 -10.68 12.93 -13.86
C GLY A 65 -10.65 11.54 -13.21
N CYS A 66 -10.51 10.52 -14.05
CA CYS A 66 -10.38 9.13 -13.65
C CYS A 66 -8.99 8.87 -13.02
N ARG A 67 -8.93 8.45 -11.75
CA ARG A 67 -7.68 8.12 -11.07
C ARG A 67 -7.20 6.75 -11.52
N THR A 68 -6.11 6.73 -12.28
CA THR A 68 -5.49 5.50 -12.78
C THR A 68 -4.28 5.14 -11.92
N CYS A 69 -4.12 3.86 -11.61
CA CYS A 69 -3.05 3.37 -10.75
C CYS A 69 -2.28 2.22 -11.36
N ALA A 70 -0.96 2.30 -11.31
CA ALA A 70 -0.05 1.21 -11.62
C ALA A 70 0.51 0.62 -10.32
N VAL A 71 0.40 -0.70 -10.16
CA VAL A 71 1.06 -1.43 -9.07
C VAL A 71 2.24 -2.22 -9.65
N VAL A 72 3.45 -1.83 -9.25
CA VAL A 72 4.70 -2.39 -9.77
C VAL A 72 5.36 -3.24 -8.68
N GLY A 73 5.34 -4.56 -8.89
CA GLY A 73 6.07 -5.52 -8.06
C GLY A 73 7.55 -5.65 -8.45
N ASN A 74 8.26 -6.57 -7.79
CA ASN A 74 9.71 -6.77 -7.99
C ASN A 74 10.03 -8.05 -8.76
N SER A 75 9.13 -8.51 -9.63
CA SER A 75 9.33 -9.76 -10.37
C SER A 75 10.31 -9.57 -11.52
N ILE A 76 11.22 -10.53 -11.70
CA ILE A 76 12.18 -10.57 -12.83
C ILE A 76 11.49 -10.58 -14.19
N ASN A 77 10.22 -10.98 -14.20
CA ASN A 77 9.33 -10.93 -15.35
C ASN A 77 9.20 -9.52 -15.95
N LEU A 78 9.48 -8.45 -15.21
CA LEU A 78 9.46 -7.10 -15.77
C LEU A 78 10.68 -6.79 -16.66
N ASN A 79 11.76 -7.58 -16.59
CA ASN A 79 12.96 -7.37 -17.39
C ASN A 79 12.67 -7.55 -18.90
N LYS A 80 13.11 -6.57 -19.71
CA LYS A 80 12.85 -6.45 -21.15
C LYS A 80 11.36 -6.54 -21.49
N SER A 81 10.52 -5.90 -20.68
CA SER A 81 9.08 -5.80 -20.91
C SER A 81 8.67 -4.49 -21.59
N HIS A 82 9.53 -3.47 -21.54
CA HIS A 82 9.31 -2.15 -22.14
C HIS A 82 8.01 -1.46 -21.64
N TYR A 83 7.55 -1.80 -20.43
CA TYR A 83 6.34 -1.21 -19.84
C TYR A 83 6.56 0.18 -19.23
N GLY A 84 7.79 0.70 -19.19
CA GLY A 84 8.12 1.87 -18.38
C GLY A 84 7.28 3.11 -18.69
N LYS A 85 7.15 3.45 -19.98
CA LYS A 85 6.29 4.58 -20.42
C LYS A 85 4.82 4.37 -20.02
N LEU A 86 4.33 3.15 -20.19
CA LEU A 86 2.94 2.80 -19.86
C LEU A 86 2.68 2.85 -18.36
N ILE A 87 3.66 2.48 -17.53
CA ILE A 87 3.59 2.61 -16.07
C ILE A 87 3.54 4.09 -15.69
N ASP A 88 4.45 4.91 -16.21
CA ASP A 88 4.60 6.31 -15.83
C ASP A 88 3.41 7.21 -16.25
N HIS A 89 2.57 6.76 -17.19
CA HIS A 89 1.32 7.42 -17.57
C HIS A 89 0.23 7.42 -16.49
N HIS A 90 0.31 6.57 -15.46
CA HIS A 90 -0.74 6.47 -14.45
C HIS A 90 -0.70 7.65 -13.47
N THR A 91 -1.86 8.02 -12.90
CA THR A 91 -1.94 9.06 -11.88
C THR A 91 -1.12 8.69 -10.64
N PHE A 92 -1.30 7.47 -10.13
CA PHE A 92 -0.47 6.90 -9.05
C PHE A 92 0.35 5.71 -9.53
N VAL A 93 1.61 5.70 -9.16
CA VAL A 93 2.52 4.56 -9.31
C VAL A 93 2.93 4.09 -7.92
N PHE A 94 2.45 2.90 -7.56
CA PHE A 94 2.80 2.19 -6.34
C PHE A 94 3.99 1.27 -6.59
N ARG A 95 5.07 1.45 -5.83
CA ARG A 95 6.23 0.56 -5.82
C ARG A 95 6.39 -0.10 -4.46
N ILE A 96 6.95 -1.29 -4.43
CA ILE A 96 6.98 -2.14 -3.24
C ILE A 96 8.42 -2.50 -2.87
N ASN A 97 8.73 -2.44 -1.57
CA ASN A 97 10.01 -2.78 -0.97
C ASN A 97 11.19 -2.05 -1.63
N ALA A 98 12.29 -2.76 -1.89
CA ALA A 98 13.51 -2.26 -2.51
C ALA A 98 13.54 -2.35 -4.05
N GLY A 99 12.37 -2.33 -4.71
CA GLY A 99 12.28 -2.35 -6.17
C GLY A 99 13.12 -1.24 -6.81
N LYS A 100 14.07 -1.61 -7.68
CA LYS A 100 14.98 -0.69 -8.36
C LYS A 100 14.32 -0.14 -9.63
N THR A 101 14.44 1.16 -9.84
CA THR A 101 14.08 1.83 -11.11
C THR A 101 15.32 2.18 -11.92
N LYS A 102 16.37 2.67 -11.25
CA LYS A 102 17.63 3.07 -11.89
C LYS A 102 18.26 1.92 -12.69
N GLY A 103 18.45 2.12 -13.98
CA GLY A 103 18.97 1.13 -14.94
C GLY A 103 17.91 0.16 -15.49
N PHE A 104 16.64 0.33 -15.14
CA PHE A 104 15.51 -0.48 -15.59
C PHE A 104 14.33 0.40 -16.04
N GLU A 105 14.54 1.70 -16.25
CA GLU A 105 13.48 2.69 -16.49
C GLU A 105 12.65 2.37 -17.72
N GLU A 106 13.27 1.78 -18.75
CA GLU A 106 12.57 1.34 -19.96
C GLU A 106 11.49 0.28 -19.65
N ASP A 107 11.76 -0.58 -18.68
CA ASP A 107 10.90 -1.70 -18.30
C ASP A 107 9.90 -1.33 -17.22
N VAL A 108 10.35 -0.63 -16.18
CA VAL A 108 9.58 -0.41 -14.96
C VAL A 108 9.20 1.05 -14.74
N GLY A 109 9.65 1.96 -15.59
CA GLY A 109 9.42 3.39 -15.48
C GLY A 109 10.32 4.04 -14.43
N ASN A 110 10.33 5.37 -14.40
CA ASN A 110 11.10 6.14 -13.43
C ASN A 110 10.20 6.80 -12.37
N ARG A 111 8.89 6.86 -12.60
CA ARG A 111 7.98 7.59 -11.70
C ARG A 111 7.62 6.74 -10.48
N THR A 112 7.56 7.38 -9.32
CA THR A 112 7.05 6.79 -8.07
C THR A 112 6.23 7.86 -7.37
N THR A 113 5.03 7.49 -6.93
CA THR A 113 4.16 8.41 -6.15
C THR A 113 3.95 7.90 -4.74
N HIS A 114 3.89 6.58 -4.59
CA HIS A 114 3.67 5.89 -3.34
C HIS A 114 4.65 4.72 -3.28
N ARG A 115 5.40 4.61 -2.19
CA ARG A 115 6.33 3.52 -1.96
C ARG A 115 6.00 2.80 -0.67
N VAL A 116 5.75 1.51 -0.80
CA VAL A 116 5.39 0.64 0.31
C VAL A 116 6.65 -0.03 0.81
N MET A 117 7.08 0.26 2.03
CA MET A 117 8.29 -0.34 2.61
C MET A 117 8.17 -0.48 4.13
N TYR A 118 9.04 -1.35 4.66
CA TYR A 118 9.20 -1.68 6.08
C TYR A 118 10.64 -1.38 6.51
N PRO A 119 10.96 -1.39 7.82
CA PRO A 119 12.32 -1.15 8.29
C PRO A 119 13.37 -2.03 7.57
N GLU A 120 13.04 -3.29 7.31
CA GLU A 120 13.93 -4.28 6.69
C GLU A 120 14.08 -4.10 5.17
N SER A 121 13.21 -3.31 4.54
CA SER A 121 13.21 -3.03 3.11
C SER A 121 13.33 -1.55 2.80
N ALA A 122 13.80 -0.75 3.75
CA ALA A 122 13.83 0.69 3.67
C ALA A 122 14.78 1.17 2.57
N THR A 123 14.35 2.19 1.85
CA THR A 123 15.13 2.88 0.82
C THR A 123 14.93 4.38 0.97
N ASN A 124 15.90 5.17 0.54
CA ASN A 124 15.74 6.62 0.50
C ASN A 124 14.57 6.99 -0.43
N LEU A 125 13.68 7.85 0.06
CA LEU A 125 12.59 8.42 -0.72
C LEU A 125 12.99 9.80 -1.23
N ASP A 126 12.51 10.16 -2.41
CA ASP A 126 12.51 11.54 -2.86
C ASP A 126 11.38 12.34 -2.19
N ASN A 127 11.48 13.66 -2.21
CA ASN A 127 10.53 14.56 -1.54
C ASN A 127 9.08 14.49 -2.09
N SER A 128 8.86 13.88 -3.26
CA SER A 128 7.55 13.76 -3.89
C SER A 128 6.88 12.38 -3.69
N THR A 129 7.61 11.43 -3.11
CA THR A 129 7.11 10.06 -2.89
C THR A 129 6.51 9.92 -1.50
N HIS A 130 5.26 9.45 -1.46
CA HIS A 130 4.59 9.10 -0.21
C HIS A 130 5.03 7.73 0.30
N LEU A 131 5.46 7.64 1.55
CA LEU A 131 5.67 6.38 2.24
C LEU A 131 4.33 5.77 2.62
N VAL A 132 4.11 4.50 2.28
CA VAL A 132 2.94 3.74 2.72
C VAL A 132 3.39 2.57 3.62
N LEU A 133 3.08 2.64 4.91
CA LEU A 133 3.45 1.61 5.89
C LEU A 133 2.27 0.67 6.17
N PHE A 134 2.48 -0.64 6.04
CA PHE A 134 1.57 -1.66 6.58
C PHE A 134 2.13 -2.16 7.93
N PRO A 135 1.67 -1.67 9.08
CA PRO A 135 2.25 -2.07 10.36
C PRO A 135 1.92 -3.54 10.64
N PHE A 136 2.90 -4.44 10.46
CA PHE A 136 2.75 -5.85 10.79
C PHE A 136 3.01 -6.10 12.27
N LYS A 137 3.91 -5.31 12.87
CA LYS A 137 4.38 -5.41 14.25
C LYS A 137 4.62 -4.02 14.85
N ILE A 138 4.74 -3.93 16.17
CA ILE A 138 4.85 -2.62 16.85
C ILE A 138 6.19 -1.94 16.55
N ARG A 139 7.25 -2.72 16.29
CA ARG A 139 8.55 -2.18 15.85
C ARG A 139 8.49 -1.39 14.55
N ASP A 140 7.56 -1.71 13.64
CA ASP A 140 7.41 -0.97 12.38
C ASP A 140 6.99 0.48 12.66
N LEU A 141 6.08 0.66 13.62
CA LEU A 141 5.62 1.98 14.07
C LEU A 141 6.73 2.72 14.84
N GLN A 142 7.52 2.02 15.64
CA GLN A 142 8.66 2.66 16.31
C GLN A 142 9.72 3.15 15.35
N TRP A 143 10.06 2.33 14.35
CA TRP A 143 10.96 2.73 13.28
C TRP A 143 10.43 3.95 12.56
N LEU A 144 9.13 3.99 12.27
CA LEU A 144 8.50 5.14 11.61
C LEU A 144 8.70 6.44 12.40
N VAL A 145 8.39 6.44 13.70
CA VAL A 145 8.56 7.62 14.57
C VAL A 145 10.02 8.05 14.68
N ASN A 146 10.96 7.10 14.66
CA ASN A 146 12.39 7.39 14.80
C ASN A 146 13.02 7.87 13.48
N ALA A 147 12.58 7.33 12.34
CA ALA A 147 13.14 7.62 11.03
C ALA A 147 12.53 8.88 10.39
N PHE A 148 11.30 9.26 10.77
CA PHE A 148 10.57 10.39 10.19
C PHE A 148 10.07 11.29 11.33
N THR A 149 10.51 12.54 11.33
CA THR A 149 10.27 13.47 12.44
C THR A 149 9.06 14.37 12.22
N THR A 150 8.73 14.73 10.97
CA THR A 150 7.53 15.50 10.57
C THR A 150 7.35 15.41 9.05
N ASP A 151 6.99 14.25 8.52
CA ASP A 151 6.82 14.09 7.07
C ASP A 151 5.34 13.89 6.72
N ASN A 152 4.75 14.88 6.03
CA ASN A 152 3.38 14.84 5.53
C ASN A 152 3.20 13.76 4.45
N ASN A 153 4.29 13.22 3.91
CA ASN A 153 4.27 12.19 2.90
C ASN A 153 4.13 10.78 3.49
N VAL A 154 3.93 10.63 4.81
CA VAL A 154 3.78 9.33 5.47
C VAL A 154 2.31 8.93 5.63
N MET A 155 1.99 7.73 5.17
CA MET A 155 0.67 7.10 5.29
C MET A 155 0.77 5.77 6.02
N VAL A 156 0.03 5.62 7.11
CA VAL A 156 -0.03 4.35 7.87
C VAL A 156 -1.35 3.64 7.55
N VAL A 157 -1.26 2.44 7.01
CA VAL A 157 -2.44 1.62 6.70
C VAL A 157 -3.07 1.09 7.99
N ASN A 158 -4.39 1.15 8.06
CA ASN A 158 -5.16 0.63 9.18
C ASN A 158 -5.01 -0.90 9.27
N PRO A 159 -4.56 -1.49 10.41
CA PRO A 159 -4.47 -2.94 10.56
C PRO A 159 -5.80 -3.69 10.34
N ALA A 160 -6.94 -3.03 10.60
CA ALA A 160 -8.26 -3.59 10.30
C ALA A 160 -8.46 -3.82 8.79
N PHE A 161 -7.89 -2.96 7.93
CA PHE A 161 -7.90 -3.16 6.48
C PHE A 161 -7.08 -4.40 6.10
N MET A 162 -5.90 -4.59 6.69
CA MET A 162 -5.06 -5.78 6.46
C MET A 162 -5.80 -7.06 6.84
N ARG A 163 -6.49 -7.04 7.99
CA ARG A 163 -7.33 -8.15 8.44
C ARG A 163 -8.52 -8.40 7.50
N TYR A 164 -9.17 -7.35 7.00
CA TYR A 164 -10.21 -7.45 5.98
C TYR A 164 -9.69 -8.12 4.69
N VAL A 165 -8.51 -7.70 4.20
CA VAL A 165 -7.88 -8.34 3.03
C VAL A 165 -7.68 -9.83 3.27
N HIS A 166 -7.15 -10.21 4.44
CA HIS A 166 -6.93 -11.62 4.77
C HIS A 166 -8.24 -12.43 4.84
N GLN A 167 -9.26 -11.86 5.47
CA GLN A 167 -10.53 -12.56 5.71
C GLN A 167 -11.40 -12.63 4.46
N SER A 168 -11.65 -11.50 3.81
CA SER A 168 -12.60 -11.40 2.70
C SER A 168 -12.01 -11.89 1.38
N TRP A 169 -10.73 -11.58 1.12
CA TRP A 169 -10.11 -11.88 -0.17
C TRP A 169 -9.35 -13.21 -0.15
N LEU A 170 -8.63 -13.50 0.94
CA LEU A 170 -7.84 -14.74 1.05
C LEU A 170 -8.54 -15.84 1.84
N LYS A 171 -9.75 -15.61 2.39
CA LYS A 171 -10.48 -16.58 3.22
C LYS A 171 -9.63 -17.15 4.36
N LYS A 172 -8.79 -16.30 4.97
CA LYS A 172 -7.80 -16.65 6.01
C LYS A 172 -6.77 -17.71 5.59
N LYS A 173 -6.54 -17.92 4.30
CA LYS A 173 -5.47 -18.82 3.83
C LYS A 173 -4.09 -18.19 4.07
N GLY A 174 -3.14 -19.00 4.51
CA GLY A 174 -1.81 -18.54 4.91
C GLY A 174 -1.81 -17.72 6.20
N GLN A 175 -0.62 -17.32 6.67
CA GLN A 175 -0.47 -16.60 7.93
C GLN A 175 -0.99 -15.15 7.84
N TYR A 176 -0.68 -14.45 6.75
CA TYR A 176 -1.15 -13.11 6.42
C TYR A 176 -0.99 -12.83 4.92
N PRO A 177 -1.67 -11.81 4.35
CA PRO A 177 -1.54 -11.46 2.94
C PRO A 177 -0.13 -10.95 2.60
N SER A 178 0.34 -11.24 1.38
CA SER A 178 1.61 -10.67 0.90
C SER A 178 1.48 -9.17 0.69
N THR A 179 2.58 -8.42 0.85
CA THR A 179 2.60 -6.97 0.59
C THR A 179 2.10 -6.65 -0.82
N GLY A 180 2.56 -7.41 -1.82
CA GLY A 180 2.10 -7.28 -3.21
C GLY A 180 0.57 -7.32 -3.32
N PHE A 181 -0.05 -8.32 -2.71
CA PHE A 181 -1.51 -8.46 -2.75
C PHE A 181 -2.22 -7.35 -1.99
N MET A 182 -1.73 -6.97 -0.81
CA MET A 182 -2.34 -5.87 -0.05
C MET A 182 -2.30 -4.53 -0.79
N VAL A 183 -1.20 -4.25 -1.52
CA VAL A 183 -1.07 -3.03 -2.31
C VAL A 183 -2.04 -3.03 -3.50
N VAL A 184 -2.28 -4.20 -4.12
CA VAL A 184 -3.32 -4.33 -5.15
C VAL A 184 -4.70 -4.00 -4.57
N ILE A 185 -5.06 -4.59 -3.42
CA ILE A 185 -6.36 -4.29 -2.80
C ILE A 185 -6.44 -2.83 -2.33
N LEU A 186 -5.34 -2.25 -1.83
CA LEU A 186 -5.27 -0.84 -1.48
C LEU A 186 -5.54 0.04 -2.70
N ALA A 187 -4.88 -0.22 -3.83
CA ALA A 187 -5.09 0.53 -5.08
C ALA A 187 -6.55 0.42 -5.54
N LEU A 188 -7.21 -0.74 -5.40
CA LEU A 188 -8.63 -0.89 -5.73
C LEU A 188 -9.57 -0.05 -4.86
N HIS A 189 -9.16 0.37 -3.65
CA HIS A 189 -9.95 1.27 -2.80
C HIS A 189 -9.64 2.75 -3.08
N LEU A 190 -8.48 3.06 -3.67
CA LEU A 190 -8.02 4.43 -3.90
C LEU A 190 -8.25 4.93 -5.33
N CYS A 191 -8.39 4.02 -6.30
CA CYS A 191 -8.31 4.32 -7.71
C CYS A 191 -9.55 3.84 -8.47
N ASP A 192 -9.87 4.52 -9.55
CA ASP A 192 -10.99 4.17 -10.43
C ASP A 192 -10.60 3.04 -11.41
N GLU A 193 -9.32 2.99 -11.80
CA GLU A 193 -8.73 1.94 -12.63
C GLU A 193 -7.38 1.51 -12.07
N VAL A 194 -7.16 0.19 -11.95
CA VAL A 194 -5.91 -0.39 -11.45
C VAL A 194 -5.30 -1.32 -12.49
N ARG A 195 -4.01 -1.12 -12.80
CA ARG A 195 -3.22 -2.00 -13.65
C ARG A 195 -2.09 -2.66 -12.88
N CYS A 196 -2.14 -3.98 -12.82
CA CYS A 196 -1.07 -4.81 -12.29
C CYS A 196 -0.21 -5.34 -13.44
N ARG A 197 1.11 -5.31 -13.31
CA ARG A 197 2.02 -5.83 -14.34
C ARG A 197 2.74 -7.08 -13.86
N ILE A 198 2.39 -8.21 -14.47
CA ILE A 198 3.04 -9.51 -14.34
C ILE A 198 3.28 -9.97 -15.79
N LYS A 199 4.53 -10.21 -16.21
CA LYS A 199 4.76 -10.79 -17.55
C LYS A 199 4.25 -12.22 -17.53
N ASN A 200 3.07 -12.41 -18.11
CA ASN A 200 2.65 -13.66 -18.72
C ASN A 200 2.46 -13.36 -20.20
N SER A 201 2.99 -14.24 -21.06
CA SER A 201 2.98 -14.19 -22.52
C SER A 201 1.59 -14.42 -23.11
N GLY A 202 0.60 -13.64 -22.70
CA GLY A 202 -0.79 -13.66 -23.16
C GLY A 202 -1.46 -12.29 -23.01
N PRO A 203 -2.64 -12.07 -23.62
CA PRO A 203 -3.27 -10.76 -23.70
C PRO A 203 -3.54 -10.18 -22.31
N VAL A 204 -3.22 -8.89 -22.18
CA VAL A 204 -3.26 -8.08 -20.96
C VAL A 204 -4.62 -8.22 -20.26
N GLU A 205 -4.65 -8.86 -19.08
CA GLU A 205 -5.84 -8.90 -18.25
C GLU A 205 -6.00 -7.52 -17.57
N GLN A 206 -6.81 -6.65 -18.17
CA GLN A 206 -7.33 -5.46 -17.48
C GLN A 206 -8.30 -5.92 -16.40
N LEU A 207 -8.00 -5.61 -15.14
CA LEU A 207 -8.97 -5.69 -14.05
C LEU A 207 -9.90 -4.47 -14.18
N ARG A 208 -10.94 -4.59 -15.02
CA ARG A 208 -12.09 -3.68 -15.05
C ARG A 208 -13.13 -4.15 -14.05
#